data_AF-A0A9W4SJT8-F1
#
_entry.id   AF-A0A9W4SJT8-F1
#
_cell.length_a   1.000
_cell.length_b   1.000
_cell.length_c   1.000
_cell.angle_alpha   90.00
_cell.angle_beta   90.00
_cell.angle_gamma   90.00
#
_symmetry.space_group_name_H-M   'P 1'
#
loop_
_entity.id
_entity.type
_entity.pdbx_description
1 polymer ?
#
loop_
_entity_poly.entity_id
_entity_poly.type
_entity_poly.pdbx_seq_one_letter_code
_entity_poly.pdbx_strand_id
1 'polypeptide(L)'
;MENQDNEDSFTSLVHTFNPKSEKWDVPKITGKEPSKRGYMQAVITNDGIIYSFGGRDGLIYFNDMILLDTNELKWSYANRFQSN
;
A
#
# COMPACT_ATOMS: atom_id res chain seq x y z
N MET A 1 31.40 -7.52 15.39
CA MET A 1 30.24 -8.42 15.34
C MET A 1 29.47 -8.01 14.10
N GLU A 2 29.75 -8.69 12.99
CA GLU A 2 28.97 -8.54 11.76
C GLU A 2 27.59 -9.12 12.02
N ASN A 3 26.54 -8.32 11.88
CA ASN A 3 25.20 -8.86 11.70
C ASN A 3 24.86 -8.71 10.22
N GLN A 4 24.89 -9.86 9.55
CA GLN A 4 24.25 -10.11 8.27
C GLN A 4 22.75 -9.91 8.43
N ASP A 5 22.22 -8.76 8.06
CA ASP A 5 20.83 -8.67 7.64
C ASP A 5 20.82 -8.70 6.11
N ASN A 6 21.00 -9.94 5.62
CA ASN A 6 20.77 -10.35 4.24
C ASN A 6 19.30 -10.09 3.86
N GLU A 7 19.11 -9.57 2.65
CA GLU A 7 17.84 -9.45 1.93
C GLU A 7 16.76 -8.65 2.67
N ASP A 8 16.85 -7.32 2.56
CA ASP A 8 15.68 -6.44 2.63
C ASP A 8 14.79 -6.72 1.41
N SER A 9 14.20 -7.91 1.39
CA SER A 9 13.20 -8.29 0.41
C SER A 9 11.94 -7.53 0.80
N PHE A 10 11.80 -6.30 0.28
CA PHE A 10 10.55 -5.54 0.23
C PHE A 10 9.52 -6.31 -0.61
N THR A 11 9.18 -7.52 -0.21
CA THR A 11 8.24 -8.43 -0.88
C THR A 11 6.83 -7.92 -0.68
N SER A 12 6.54 -7.42 0.52
CA SER A 12 5.22 -6.94 0.93
C SER A 12 5.09 -5.42 0.76
N LEU A 13 3.93 -4.96 0.31
CA LEU A 13 3.66 -3.53 0.09
C LEU A 13 3.20 -2.79 1.35
N VAL A 14 2.70 -3.53 2.33
CA VAL A 14 2.09 -2.98 3.54
C VAL A 14 2.64 -3.69 4.75
N HIS A 15 2.96 -2.89 5.77
CA HIS A 15 3.33 -3.34 7.09
C HIS A 15 2.43 -2.65 8.12
N THR A 16 2.09 -3.36 9.19
CA THR A 16 1.32 -2.80 10.31
C THR A 16 2.19 -2.76 11.56
N PHE A 17 2.13 -1.66 12.29
CA PHE A 17 2.82 -1.51 13.56
C PHE A 17 1.83 -1.45 14.72
N ASN A 18 2.02 -2.29 15.73
CA ASN A 18 1.26 -2.22 16.98
C ASN A 18 2.09 -1.48 18.04
N PRO A 19 1.71 -0.25 18.43
CA PRO A 19 2.48 0.53 19.40
C PRO A 19 2.40 0.01 20.83
N LYS A 20 1.40 -0.82 21.17
CA LYS A 20 1.29 -1.41 22.52
C LYS A 20 2.27 -2.56 22.71
N SER A 21 2.53 -3.31 21.65
CA SER A 21 3.45 -4.46 21.68
C SER A 21 4.80 -4.19 21.03
N GLU A 22 4.98 -3.02 20.42
CA GLU A 22 6.17 -2.61 19.66
C GLU A 22 6.58 -3.61 18.58
N LYS A 23 5.59 -4.15 17.86
CA LYS A 23 5.82 -5.19 16.84
C LYS A 23 5.34 -4.74 15.47
N TRP A 24 6.15 -5.06 14.47
CA TRP A 24 5.79 -5.00 13.06
C TRP A 24 5.23 -6.35 12.61
N ASP A 25 4.26 -6.30 11.71
CA ASP A 25 3.67 -7.47 11.08
C ASP A 25 3.35 -7.19 9.60
N VAL A 26 3.17 -8.26 8.84
CA VAL A 26 2.75 -8.22 7.44
C VAL A 26 1.30 -8.73 7.36
N PRO A 27 0.31 -7.86 7.16
CA PRO A 27 -1.07 -8.29 7.05
C PRO A 27 -1.30 -9.10 5.77
N LYS A 28 -2.15 -10.12 5.85
CA LYS A 28 -2.64 -10.81 4.65
C LYS A 28 -3.75 -9.97 4.01
N ILE A 29 -3.41 -9.27 2.94
CA ILE A 29 -4.33 -8.39 2.21
C ILE A 29 -4.91 -9.15 1.01
N THR A 30 -6.22 -9.02 0.79
CA THR A 30 -6.93 -9.62 -0.35
C THR A 30 -7.20 -8.58 -1.46
N GLY A 31 -7.77 -9.02 -2.57
CA GLY A 31 -8.06 -8.14 -3.71
C GLY A 31 -6.89 -7.99 -4.68
N LYS A 32 -6.97 -6.99 -5.56
CA LYS A 32 -5.96 -6.77 -6.61
C LYS A 32 -4.83 -5.90 -6.07
N GLU A 33 -3.70 -6.51 -5.77
CA GLU A 33 -2.51 -5.82 -5.29
C GLU A 33 -1.97 -4.81 -6.33
N PRO A 34 -1.60 -3.58 -5.90
CA PRO A 34 -1.00 -2.59 -6.79
C PRO A 34 0.45 -2.89 -7.16
N SER A 35 0.89 -2.38 -8.31
CA SER A 35 2.30 -2.46 -8.70
C SER A 35 3.19 -1.67 -7.74
N LYS A 36 4.32 -2.26 -7.33
CA LYS A 36 5.38 -1.61 -6.55
C LYS A 36 5.74 -0.26 -7.16
N ARG A 37 5.62 0.81 -6.36
CA ARG A 37 5.93 2.19 -6.78
C ARG A 37 6.19 3.07 -5.56
N GLY A 38 6.90 4.17 -5.78
CA GLY A 38 7.12 5.21 -4.78
C GLY A 38 6.48 6.54 -5.18
N TYR A 39 6.68 7.56 -4.36
CA TYR A 39 6.24 8.94 -4.64
C TYR A 39 4.73 9.12 -4.82
N MET A 40 3.93 8.26 -4.18
CA MET A 40 2.47 8.36 -4.15
C MET A 40 2.04 9.41 -3.13
N GLN A 41 0.83 9.94 -3.28
CA GLN A 41 0.17 10.74 -2.24
C GLN A 41 -1.01 9.95 -1.68
N ALA A 42 -1.15 9.94 -0.36
CA ALA A 42 -2.20 9.18 0.32
C ALA A 42 -2.95 10.02 1.35
N VAL A 43 -4.25 9.75 1.48
CA VAL A 43 -5.13 10.27 2.52
C VAL A 43 -5.96 9.12 3.10
N ILE A 44 -6.41 9.25 4.34
CA ILE A 44 -7.27 8.25 4.99
C ILE A 44 -8.58 8.91 5.41
N THR A 45 -9.69 8.20 5.22
CA THR A 45 -11.03 8.61 5.66
C THR A 45 -11.34 8.07 7.06
N ASN A 46 -12.34 8.66 7.72
CA ASN A 46 -12.73 8.27 9.09
C ASN A 46 -13.25 6.83 9.20
N ASP A 47 -13.73 6.25 8.10
CA ASP A 47 -14.15 4.85 7.99
C ASP A 47 -12.99 3.87 7.72
N GLY A 48 -11.75 4.35 7.65
CA GLY A 48 -10.56 3.49 7.55
C GLY A 48 -10.19 3.09 6.12
N ILE A 49 -10.59 3.88 5.11
CA ILE A 49 -10.16 3.66 3.74
C ILE A 49 -8.99 4.57 3.43
N ILE A 50 -7.85 3.98 3.05
CA ILE A 50 -6.70 4.72 2.53
C ILE A 50 -6.87 4.88 1.02
N TYR A 51 -6.90 6.12 0.55
CA TYR A 51 -6.87 6.48 -0.86
C TYR A 51 -5.45 6.91 -1.21
N SER A 52 -4.86 6.27 -2.21
CA SER A 52 -3.51 6.57 -2.69
C SER A 52 -3.51 6.81 -4.19
N PHE A 53 -3.00 7.96 -4.62
CA PHE A 53 -3.02 8.37 -6.02
C PHE A 53 -1.61 8.46 -6.62
N GLY A 54 -1.48 7.91 -7.83
CA GLY A 54 -0.33 8.08 -8.70
C GLY A 54 0.94 7.34 -8.25
N GLY A 55 2.06 8.08 -8.24
CA GLY A 55 3.40 7.55 -7.99
C GLY A 55 4.15 7.13 -9.26
N ARG A 56 5.34 6.56 -9.08
CA ARG A 56 6.21 6.06 -10.16
C ARG A 56 7.11 4.91 -9.71
N ASP A 57 7.52 4.07 -10.66
CA ASP A 57 8.48 2.97 -10.46
C ASP A 57 9.87 3.25 -11.09
N GLY A 58 10.06 4.46 -11.61
CA GLY A 58 11.27 4.87 -12.33
C GLY A 58 11.12 4.87 -13.85
N LEU A 59 10.21 4.06 -14.39
CA LEU A 59 9.92 3.98 -15.83
C LEU A 59 8.53 4.53 -16.17
N ILE A 60 7.55 4.25 -15.32
CA ILE A 60 6.14 4.57 -15.53
C ILE A 60 5.68 5.57 -14.46
N TYR A 61 4.93 6.58 -14.92
CA TYR A 61 4.12 7.43 -14.06
C TYR A 61 2.70 6.88 -14.03
N PHE A 62 2.18 6.63 -12.83
CA PHE A 62 0.86 6.09 -12.66
C PHE A 62 -0.16 7.20 -12.41
N ASN A 63 -1.40 6.97 -12.80
CA ASN A 63 -2.54 7.88 -12.63
C ASN A 63 -3.81 7.12 -12.19
N ASP A 64 -3.63 5.95 -11.58
CA ASP A 64 -4.67 5.18 -10.92
C ASP A 64 -4.88 5.69 -9.49
N MET A 65 -6.07 5.41 -8.96
CA MET A 65 -6.45 5.63 -7.58
C MET A 65 -6.60 4.27 -6.91
N ILE A 66 -5.72 3.99 -5.96
CA ILE A 66 -5.66 2.74 -5.19
C ILE A 66 -6.35 2.96 -3.86
N LEU A 67 -7.17 1.99 -3.46
CA LEU A 67 -7.91 1.99 -2.20
C LEU A 67 -7.47 0.79 -1.36
N LEU A 68 -7.13 1.02 -0.09
CA LEU A 68 -6.94 -0.03 0.91
C LEU A 68 -7.98 0.16 2.01
N ASP A 69 -8.89 -0.81 2.12
CA ASP A 69 -9.75 -0.91 3.31
C ASP A 69 -8.93 -1.51 4.46
N THR A 70 -8.69 -0.74 5.52
CA THR A 70 -7.88 -1.19 6.67
C THR A 70 -8.65 -2.12 7.61
N ASN A 71 -9.97 -2.16 7.53
CA ASN A 71 -10.81 -3.05 8.33
C ASN A 71 -10.92 -4.42 7.65
N GLU A 72 -11.17 -4.44 6.33
CA GLU A 72 -11.27 -5.68 5.54
C GLU A 72 -9.90 -6.23 5.10
N LEU A 73 -8.84 -5.41 5.18
CA LEU A 73 -7.53 -5.71 4.59
C LEU A 73 -7.69 -6.13 3.13
N LYS A 74 -8.20 -5.21 2.31
CA LYS A 74 -8.52 -5.47 0.91
C LYS A 74 -8.17 -4.31 -0.01
N TRP A 75 -7.49 -4.63 -1.10
CA TRP A 75 -7.20 -3.72 -2.19
C TRP A 75 -8.39 -3.57 -3.14
N SER A 76 -8.62 -2.35 -3.59
CA SER A 76 -9.47 -2.03 -4.72
C SER A 76 -8.94 -0.82 -5.49
N TYR A 77 -9.58 -0.50 -6.61
CA TYR A 77 -9.25 0.66 -7.43
C TYR A 77 -10.52 1.48 -7.64
N ALA A 78 -10.41 2.80 -7.54
CA ALA A 78 -11.51 3.65 -8.00
C ALA A 78 -11.53 3.58 -9.52
N ASN A 79 -12.69 3.24 -10.10
CA ASN A 79 -12.83 3.30 -11.54
C ASN A 79 -12.57 4.74 -12.01
N ARG A 80 -11.76 4.91 -13.06
CA ARG A 80 -11.73 6.17 -13.80
C ARG A 80 -13.16 6.51 -14.15
N PHE A 81 -13.62 7.70 -13.79
CA PHE A 81 -14.89 8.22 -14.30
C PHE A 81 -14.88 8.04 -15.82
N GLN A 82 -15.69 7.12 -16.34
CA GLN A 82 -16.01 7.12 -17.76
C GLN A 82 -16.96 8.30 -17.93
N SER A 83 -16.47 9.39 -18.50
CA SER A 83 -17.33 10.45 -18.99
C SER A 83 -18.25 9.85 -20.06
N ASN A 84 -19.56 9.95 -19.84
CA ASN A 84 -20.57 9.74 -20.89
C ASN A 84 -20.40 10.77 -22.01
#